data_AF-A0A8E2RVE2-F1
#
_entry.id   AF-A0A8E2RVE2-F1
#
_cell.length_a   1.000
_cell.length_b   1.000
_cell.length_c   1.000
_cell.angle_alpha   90.00
_cell.angle_beta   90.00
_cell.angle_gamma   90.00
#
_symmetry.space_group_name_H-M   'P 1'
#
loop_
_entity.id
_entity.type
_entity.pdbx_description
1 polymer ?
#
loop_
_entity_poly.entity_id
_entity_poly.type
_entity_poly.pdbx_seq_one_letter_code
_entity_poly.pdbx_strand_id
1 'polypeptide(L)'
;MSRIKVHTQPTFDVGRRDTLSLRSVVRYDRNAKRPTTPILVGKYIVARRPLADSVHTLYMILDGAEIAGTQISYPTEDDCATAIKRLCDTKRSLEAEAAAVIARAKKPRKARALTIRETT
;
A
#
# COMPACT_ATOMS: atom_id res chain seq x y z
N MET A 1 -49.09 1.90 7.26
CA MET A 1 -48.47 3.23 7.48
C MET A 1 -47.69 3.61 6.24
N SER A 2 -48.13 4.64 5.49
CA SER A 2 -47.50 5.04 4.23
C SER A 2 -46.25 5.90 4.49
N ARG A 3 -45.17 5.63 3.75
CA ARG A 3 -43.90 6.32 3.88
C ARG A 3 -43.93 7.55 2.97
N ILE A 4 -44.21 8.72 3.54
CA ILE A 4 -44.18 10.00 2.81
C ILE A 4 -42.72 10.28 2.41
N LYS A 5 -42.43 10.27 1.11
CA LYS A 5 -41.15 10.73 0.57
C LYS A 5 -41.19 12.25 0.48
N VAL A 6 -40.63 12.92 1.48
CA VAL A 6 -40.37 14.36 1.42
C VAL A 6 -39.22 14.59 0.43
N HIS A 7 -39.52 15.21 -0.70
CA HIS A 7 -38.50 15.81 -1.57
C HIS A 7 -38.26 17.23 -1.08
N THR A 8 -37.35 17.40 -0.14
CA THR A 8 -36.81 18.72 0.19
C THR A 8 -35.87 19.14 -0.94
N GLN A 9 -36.32 20.04 -1.80
CA GLN A 9 -35.43 20.79 -2.67
C GLN A 9 -34.52 21.67 -1.78
N PRO A 10 -33.19 21.66 -1.97
CA PRO A 10 -32.32 22.55 -1.21
C PRO A 10 -32.59 24.00 -1.64
N THR A 11 -32.96 24.84 -0.68
CA THR A 11 -33.03 26.28 -0.83
C THR A 11 -31.63 26.82 -1.09
N PHE A 12 -31.35 27.22 -2.32
CA PHE A 12 -30.14 27.96 -2.66
C PHE A 12 -30.39 29.45 -2.38
N ASP A 13 -29.79 29.95 -1.31
CA ASP A 13 -29.72 31.39 -1.05
C ASP A 13 -28.71 32.03 -2.02
N VAL A 14 -29.17 33.07 -2.71
CA VAL A 14 -28.51 33.68 -3.87
C VAL A 14 -27.58 34.79 -3.38
N GLY A 15 -26.27 34.55 -3.41
CA GLY A 15 -25.29 35.51 -2.89
C GLY A 15 -23.93 35.62 -3.58
N ARG A 16 -23.68 35.01 -4.75
CA ARG A 16 -22.50 35.31 -5.60
C ARG A 16 -22.80 35.05 -7.07
N ARG A 17 -22.85 36.12 -7.89
CA ARG A 17 -23.27 36.07 -9.30
C ARG A 17 -22.11 35.94 -10.32
N ASP A 18 -20.84 35.99 -9.90
CA ASP A 18 -19.74 36.21 -10.86
C ASP A 18 -18.65 35.10 -10.88
N THR A 19 -18.93 33.91 -10.36
CA THR A 19 -18.07 32.74 -10.60
C THR A 19 -18.94 31.55 -11.01
N LEU A 20 -18.90 31.18 -12.29
CA LEU A 20 -19.43 29.90 -12.75
C LEU A 20 -18.66 28.77 -12.04
N SER A 21 -19.19 28.27 -10.92
CA SER A 21 -18.60 27.10 -10.27
C SER A 21 -18.90 25.87 -11.13
N LEU A 22 -17.87 25.28 -11.71
CA LEU A 22 -18.01 24.04 -12.47
C LEU A 22 -18.29 22.89 -11.50
N ARG A 23 -19.57 22.54 -11.33
CA ARG A 23 -19.94 21.29 -10.64
C ARG A 23 -19.80 20.11 -11.61
N SER A 24 -18.61 19.52 -11.68
CA SER A 24 -18.43 18.23 -12.35
C SER A 24 -18.92 17.10 -11.43
N VAL A 25 -20.03 16.45 -11.79
CA VAL A 25 -20.49 15.21 -11.13
C VAL A 25 -19.96 14.03 -11.94
N VAL A 26 -18.86 13.42 -11.48
CA VAL A 26 -18.36 12.18 -12.08
C VAL A 26 -19.16 11.02 -11.51
N ARG A 27 -20.06 10.45 -12.31
CA ARG A 27 -20.78 9.22 -11.94
C ARG A 27 -19.84 8.03 -12.11
N TYR A 28 -19.54 7.37 -10.99
CA TYR A 28 -18.71 6.19 -10.97
C TYR A 28 -19.48 4.98 -11.53
N ASP A 29 -19.00 4.43 -12.64
CA ASP A 29 -19.47 3.16 -13.16
C ASP A 29 -18.65 2.01 -12.56
N ARG A 30 -19.30 1.19 -11.72
CA ARG A 30 -18.68 0.03 -11.07
C ARG A 30 -18.23 -1.03 -12.07
N ASN A 31 -18.92 -1.17 -13.20
CA ASN A 31 -18.73 -2.25 -14.18
C ASN A 31 -17.85 -1.83 -15.36
N ALA A 32 -17.49 -0.55 -15.47
CA ALA A 32 -16.59 -0.08 -16.51
C ALA A 32 -15.23 -0.81 -16.42
N LYS A 33 -14.77 -1.36 -17.55
CA LYS A 33 -13.45 -1.99 -17.65
C LYS A 33 -12.38 -0.92 -17.37
N ARG A 34 -11.61 -1.14 -16.31
CA ARG A 34 -10.54 -0.23 -15.91
C ARG A 34 -9.19 -0.66 -16.46
N PRO A 35 -8.29 0.30 -16.70
CA PRO A 35 -6.97 -0.02 -17.18
C PRO A 35 -6.16 -0.75 -16.10
N THR A 36 -5.85 -2.01 -16.36
CA THR A 36 -4.97 -2.87 -15.54
C THR A 36 -3.56 -2.96 -16.10
N THR A 37 -3.33 -2.38 -17.28
CA THR A 37 -2.00 -2.42 -17.91
C THR A 37 -0.99 -1.67 -17.05
N PRO A 38 0.22 -2.21 -16.87
CA PRO A 38 1.27 -1.51 -16.13
C PRO A 38 1.63 -0.20 -16.84
N ILE A 39 2.08 0.77 -16.06
CA ILE A 39 2.56 2.06 -16.53
C ILE A 39 4.05 2.20 -16.25
N LEU A 40 4.73 2.98 -17.08
CA LEU A 40 6.09 3.40 -16.84
C LEU A 40 6.06 4.79 -16.21
N VAL A 41 6.71 4.93 -15.06
CA VAL A 41 6.92 6.20 -14.37
C VAL A 41 8.44 6.43 -14.35
N GLY A 42 8.92 7.24 -15.29
CA GLY A 42 10.34 7.36 -15.59
C GLY A 42 10.94 6.02 -15.97
N LYS A 43 11.83 5.50 -15.12
CA LYS A 43 12.49 4.20 -15.29
C LYS A 43 11.80 3.05 -14.54
N TYR A 44 10.73 3.32 -13.79
CA TYR A 44 10.10 2.36 -12.90
C TYR A 44 8.82 1.78 -13.50
N ILE A 45 8.58 0.49 -13.23
CA ILE A 45 7.37 -0.21 -13.64
C ILE A 45 6.39 -0.16 -12.49
N VAL A 46 5.17 0.33 -12.77
CA VAL A 46 4.10 0.39 -11.78
C VAL A 46 2.90 -0.39 -12.31
N ALA A 47 2.53 -1.45 -11.61
CA ALA A 47 1.31 -2.21 -11.91
C ALA A 47 0.08 -1.47 -11.39
N ARG A 48 -1.02 -1.56 -12.14
CA ARG A 48 -2.31 -0.96 -11.77
C ARG A 48 -3.30 -2.04 -11.40
N ARG A 49 -3.82 -1.97 -10.19
CA ARG A 49 -4.86 -2.86 -9.69
C ARG A 49 -6.06 -2.05 -9.24
N PRO A 50 -7.13 -1.98 -10.04
CA PRO A 50 -8.37 -1.38 -9.60
C PRO A 50 -8.92 -2.11 -8.36
N LEU A 51 -9.33 -1.34 -7.36
CA LEU A 51 -9.95 -1.91 -6.17
C LEU A 51 -11.42 -2.20 -6.44
N ALA A 52 -11.89 -3.36 -5.99
CA ALA A 52 -13.31 -3.67 -6.00
C ALA A 52 -14.06 -2.62 -5.16
N ASP A 53 -15.22 -2.20 -5.65
CA ASP A 53 -16.13 -1.31 -4.92
C ASP A 53 -15.58 0.09 -4.56
N SER A 54 -14.43 0.46 -5.10
CA SER A 54 -13.79 1.75 -4.86
C SER A 54 -13.47 2.47 -6.17
N VAL A 55 -13.57 3.80 -6.15
CA VAL A 55 -13.15 4.67 -7.26
C VAL A 55 -11.64 4.58 -7.51
N HIS A 56 -10.89 4.15 -6.51
CA HIS A 56 -9.45 4.22 -6.53
C HIS A 56 -8.79 3.03 -7.26
N THR A 57 -7.60 3.30 -7.79
CA THR A 57 -6.72 2.28 -8.36
C THR A 57 -5.52 2.15 -7.44
N LEU A 58 -5.18 0.93 -7.05
CA LEU A 58 -3.97 0.63 -6.33
C LEU A 58 -2.80 0.59 -7.32
N TYR A 59 -1.83 1.47 -7.11
CA TYR A 59 -0.57 1.48 -7.83
C TYR A 59 0.45 0.68 -7.04
N MET A 60 1.03 -0.33 -7.69
CA MET A 60 2.01 -1.23 -7.10
C MET A 60 3.35 -0.98 -7.77
N ILE A 61 4.31 -0.45 -7.02
CA ILE A 61 5.66 -0.14 -7.53
C ILE A 61 6.44 -1.45 -7.56
N LEU A 62 6.93 -1.83 -8.74
CA LEU A 62 7.63 -3.09 -8.95
C LEU A 62 9.14 -2.88 -9.04
N ASP A 63 9.87 -3.78 -8.39
CA ASP A 63 11.31 -3.98 -8.56
C ASP A 63 11.53 -5.40 -9.10
N GLY A 64 11.52 -5.53 -10.43
CA GLY A 64 11.50 -6.82 -11.10
C GLY A 64 10.21 -7.61 -10.81
N ALA A 65 10.33 -8.70 -10.05
CA ALA A 65 9.21 -9.56 -9.66
C ALA A 65 8.60 -9.19 -8.29
N GLU A 66 9.26 -8.31 -7.53
CA GLU A 66 8.84 -7.95 -6.18
C GLU A 66 8.12 -6.60 -6.13
N ILE A 67 7.23 -6.47 -5.15
CA ILE A 67 6.47 -5.24 -4.91
C ILE A 67 7.23 -4.42 -3.86
N ALA A 68 7.83 -3.32 -4.30
CA ALA A 68 8.56 -2.38 -3.44
C ALA A 68 7.62 -1.55 -2.56
N GLY A 69 6.42 -1.25 -3.06
CA GLY A 69 5.45 -0.46 -2.33
C GLY A 69 4.10 -0.42 -3.03
N THR A 70 3.09 -0.01 -2.29
CA THR A 70 1.75 0.20 -2.85
C THR A 70 1.18 1.53 -2.38
N GLN A 71 0.44 2.20 -3.26
CA GLN A 71 -0.21 3.48 -2.96
C GLN A 71 -1.46 3.69 -3.78
N ILE A 72 -2.34 4.56 -3.29
CA ILE A 72 -3.64 4.85 -3.90
C ILE A 72 -3.54 6.02 -4.89
N SER A 73 -2.66 6.98 -4.61
CA SER A 73 -2.34 8.10 -5.49
C SER A 73 -1.42 7.66 -6.64
N TYR A 74 -1.50 8.37 -7.76
CA TYR A 74 -0.56 8.17 -8.86
C TYR A 74 0.88 8.47 -8.38
N PRO A 75 1.83 7.53 -8.52
CA PRO A 75 3.18 7.70 -8.01
C PRO A 75 3.99 8.67 -8.84
N THR A 76 4.81 9.47 -8.15
CA THR A 76 5.90 10.21 -8.78
C THR A 76 7.15 9.33 -8.91
N GLU A 77 8.13 9.79 -9.70
CA GLU A 77 9.41 9.09 -9.83
C GLU A 77 10.16 9.00 -8.50
N ASP A 78 10.09 10.05 -7.66
CA ASP A 78 10.71 10.09 -6.34
C ASP A 78 10.05 9.11 -5.36
N ASP A 79 8.72 8.97 -5.39
CA ASP A 79 8.00 7.97 -4.60
C ASP A 79 8.45 6.55 -4.97
N CYS A 80 8.64 6.29 -6.26
CA CYS A 80 9.14 5.00 -6.74
C CYS A 80 10.58 4.74 -6.27
N ALA A 81 11.47 5.73 -6.40
CA ALA A 81 12.85 5.62 -5.97
C ALA A 81 12.98 5.39 -4.45
N THR A 82 12.16 6.06 -3.65
CA THR A 82 12.15 5.90 -2.19
C THR A 82 11.57 4.56 -1.77
N ALA A 83 10.51 4.07 -2.40
CA ALA A 83 9.94 2.75 -2.13
C ALA A 83 10.97 1.63 -2.39
N ILE A 84 11.69 1.69 -3.50
CA ILE A 84 12.70 0.69 -3.85
C ILE A 84 13.88 0.74 -2.89
N LYS A 85 14.37 1.94 -2.53
CA LYS A 85 15.42 2.09 -1.51
C LYS A 85 15.02 1.43 -0.20
N ARG A 86 13.79 1.68 0.27
CA ARG A 86 13.25 1.06 1.49
C ARG A 86 13.22 -0.46 1.39
N LEU A 87 12.81 -1.02 0.24
CA LEU A 87 12.84 -2.47 0.02
C LEU A 87 14.28 -3.04 0.07
N CYS A 88 15.25 -2.37 -0.55
CA CYS A 88 16.64 -2.81 -0.48
C CYS A 88 17.18 -2.77 0.96
N ASP A 89 16.83 -1.74 1.72
CA ASP A 89 17.29 -1.59 3.10
C ASP A 89 16.67 -2.65 4.02
N THR A 90 15.40 -2.98 3.84
CA THR A 90 14.75 -4.07 4.61
C THR A 90 15.32 -5.44 4.25
N LYS A 91 15.65 -5.68 2.98
CA LYS A 91 16.36 -6.91 2.59
C LYS A 91 17.71 -7.04 3.28
N ARG A 92 18.52 -5.98 3.26
CA ARG A 92 19.82 -5.94 3.94
C ARG A 92 19.70 -6.18 5.44
N SER A 93 18.68 -5.60 6.10
CA SER A 93 18.48 -5.83 7.53
C SER A 93 18.10 -7.29 7.82
N LEU A 94 17.22 -7.88 7.01
CA LEU A 94 16.82 -9.29 7.17
C LEU A 94 18.01 -10.25 6.94
N GLU A 95 18.86 -9.97 5.95
CA GLU A 95 20.09 -10.74 5.72
C GLU A 95 21.06 -10.65 6.90
N ALA A 96 21.24 -9.45 7.47
CA ALA A 96 22.08 -9.26 8.64
C ALA A 96 21.53 -10.00 9.88
N GLU A 97 20.22 -9.97 10.09
CA GLU A 97 19.57 -10.73 11.17
C GLU A 97 19.71 -12.23 10.98
N ALA A 98 19.49 -12.74 9.76
CA ALA A 98 19.67 -14.14 9.43
C ALA A 98 21.13 -14.59 9.69
N ALA A 99 22.12 -13.80 9.28
CA ALA A 99 23.52 -14.06 9.56
C ALA A 99 23.82 -14.10 11.06
N ALA A 100 23.25 -13.18 11.84
CA ALA A 100 23.41 -13.14 13.30
C ALA A 100 22.79 -14.38 13.98
N VAL A 101 21.62 -14.84 13.52
CA VAL A 101 20.97 -16.06 14.03
C VAL A 101 21.82 -17.29 13.71
N ILE A 102 22.32 -17.42 12.48
CA ILE A 102 23.22 -18.52 12.08
C ILE A 102 24.50 -18.49 12.92
N ALA A 103 25.10 -17.32 13.14
CA ALA A 103 26.29 -17.18 13.96
C ALA A 103 26.04 -17.59 15.42
N ARG A 104 24.87 -17.26 15.99
CA ARG A 104 24.46 -17.71 17.34
C ARG A 104 24.23 -19.21 17.39
N ALA A 105 23.62 -19.81 16.37
CA ALA A 105 23.40 -21.25 16.29
C ALA A 105 24.72 -22.04 16.19
N LYS A 106 25.72 -21.50 15.48
CA LYS A 106 27.06 -22.09 15.36
C LYS A 106 27.91 -21.94 16.63
N LYS A 107 27.54 -21.08 17.59
CA LYS A 107 28.31 -20.94 18.83
C LYS A 107 28.19 -22.24 19.64
N PRO A 108 29.31 -22.88 20.01
CA PRO A 108 29.27 -24.09 20.82
C PRO A 108 28.60 -23.79 22.15
N ARG A 109 27.54 -24.55 22.45
CA ARG A 109 26.82 -24.43 23.73
C ARG A 109 27.75 -24.99 24.80
N LYS A 110 28.19 -24.16 25.76
CA LYS A 110 28.98 -24.64 26.90
C LYS A 110 28.21 -25.77 27.59
N ALA A 111 28.84 -26.93 27.75
CA ALA A 111 28.26 -28.05 28.45
C ALA A 111 27.88 -27.59 29.87
N ARG A 112 26.60 -27.71 30.23
CA ARG A 112 26.17 -27.52 31.61
C ARG A 112 26.70 -28.72 32.39
N ALA A 113 27.56 -28.46 33.37
CA ALA A 113 27.97 -29.47 34.34
C ALA A 113 26.71 -29.94 35.08
N LEU A 114 26.30 -31.18 34.84
CA LEU A 114 25.26 -31.85 35.63
C LEU A 114 25.89 -32.21 36.97
N THR A 115 25.62 -31.41 38.02
CA THR A 115 25.89 -31.83 39.39
C THR A 115 24.90 -32.93 39.76
N ILE A 116 25.36 -34.17 39.66
CA ILE A 116 24.67 -35.35 40.21
C ILE A 116 24.80 -35.21 41.73
N ARG A 117 23.66 -35.05 42.43
CA ARG A 117 23.61 -35.17 43.88
C ARG A 117 23.24 -36.62 44.19
N GLU A 118 24.19 -37.37 44.73
CA GLU A 118 23.92 -38.68 45.32
C GLU A 118 23.03 -38.48 46.55
N THR A 119 21.87 -39.14 46.57
CA THR A 119 20.96 -39.20 47.71
C THR A 119 21.25 -40.51 48.46
N THR A 120 21.83 -40.39 49.65
CA THR A 120 21.94 -41.46 50.66
C THR A 120 20.69 -41.54 51.51
#